data_AF-A0A354MU54-F1
#
_entry.id   AF-A0A354MU54-F1
#
_cell.length_a   1.000
_cell.length_b   1.000
_cell.length_c   1.000
_cell.angle_alpha   90.00
_cell.angle_beta   90.00
_cell.angle_gamma   90.00
#
_symmetry.space_group_name_H-M   'P 1'
#
loop_
_entity.id
_entity.type
_entity.pdbx_description
1 polymer ?
#
loop_
_entity_poly.entity_id
_entity_poly.type
_entity_poly.pdbx_seq_one_letter_code
_entity_poly.pdbx_strand_id
1 'polypeptide(L)' 'MKSTGIIRKVDELGRIVLPIELRRVLDIVERDELEIYMESDRIILQKFEPACVFCGSPKGLISYRQKNICRECLRNMTEY' A
#
# COMPACT_ATOMS: atom_id res chain seq x y z
N MET A 1 -10.34 -0.45 19.60
CA MET A 1 -9.66 0.64 18.87
C MET A 1 -8.89 1.49 19.87
N LYS A 2 -7.55 1.50 19.80
CA LYS A 2 -6.74 2.46 20.57
C LYS A 2 -6.59 3.71 19.70
N SER A 3 -7.50 4.67 19.86
CA SER A 3 -7.45 5.95 19.16
C SER A 3 -6.42 6.86 19.83
N THR A 4 -5.14 6.66 19.52
CA THR A 4 -4.10 7.65 19.85
C THR A 4 -4.24 8.81 18.88
N GLY A 5 -5.13 9.76 19.18
CA GLY A 5 -5.30 10.97 18.40
C GLY A 5 -4.08 11.88 18.58
N ILE A 6 -3.14 11.81 17.63
CA ILE A 6 -1.98 12.70 17.57
C ILE A 6 -2.27 13.79 16.55
N ILE A 7 -2.24 15.05 16.97
CA ILE A 7 -2.44 16.20 16.08
C ILE A 7 -1.09 16.60 15.49
N ARG A 8 -1.01 16.70 14.17
CA ARG A 8 0.17 17.21 13.46
C ARG A 8 -0.24 18.33 12.51
N LYS A 9 0.57 19.39 12.50
CA LYS A 9 0.41 20.47 11.52
C LYS A 9 0.94 19.99 10.17
N VAL A 10 0.26 20.44 9.13
CA VAL A 10 0.70 20.33 7.75
C VAL A 10 1.78 21.40 7.52
N ASP A 11 2.82 21.06 6.75
CA ASP A 11 3.82 22.05 6.34
C ASP A 11 3.35 22.92 5.16
N GLU A 12 4.20 23.83 4.70
CA GLU A 12 3.89 24.76 3.61
C GLU A 12 3.60 24.08 2.26
N LEU A 13 3.99 22.81 2.10
CA LEU A 13 3.82 22.02 0.88
C LEU A 13 2.70 20.99 0.99
N GLY A 14 1.96 20.95 2.10
CA GLY A 14 0.90 19.96 2.27
C GLY A 14 1.36 18.63 2.87
N ARG A 15 2.62 18.50 3.32
CA ARG A 15 3.15 17.23 3.85
C ARG A 15 2.84 17.10 5.34
N ILE A 16 2.64 15.86 5.78
CA ILE A 16 2.50 15.50 7.19
C ILE A 16 3.61 14.53 7.61
N VAL A 17 4.06 14.66 8.85
CA VAL A 17 5.07 13.75 9.42
C VAL A 17 4.35 12.63 10.17
N LEU A 18 4.57 11.38 9.75
CA LEU A 18 4.19 10.20 10.51
C LEU A 18 5.11 10.04 11.73
N PRO A 19 4.58 10.01 12.97
CA PRO A 19 5.35 9.72 14.18
C PRO A 19 6.13 8.41 14.11
N ILE A 20 7.27 8.35 14.80
CA ILE A 20 8.17 7.19 14.78
C ILE A 20 7.49 5.92 15.32
N GLU A 21 6.56 6.07 16.26
CA GLU A 21 5.79 4.97 16.86
C GLU A 21 4.90 4.31 15.81
N LEU A 22 4.18 5.09 15.00
CA LEU A 22 3.33 4.55 13.93
C LEU A 22 4.18 3.86 12.86
N ARG A 23 5.32 4.46 12.49
CA ARG A 23 6.24 3.83 11.54
C ARG A 23 6.74 2.47 12.01
N ARG A 24 7.08 2.33 13.29
CA ARG A 24 7.53 1.06 13.87
C ARG A 24 6.41 0.01 13.94
N VAL A 25 5.19 0.43 14.27
CA VAL A 25 4.04 -0.48 14.35
C VAL A 25 3.62 -0.97 12.96
N LEU A 26 3.69 -0.10 11.95
CA LEU A 26 3.32 -0.42 10.56
C LEU A 26 4.51 -0.91 9.71
N ASP A 27 5.69 -1.06 10.32
CA ASP A 27 6.93 -1.43 9.64
C ASP A 27 7.22 -0.60 8.37
N ILE A 28 7.07 0.72 8.49
CA ILE A 28 7.33 1.67 7.40
C ILE A 28 8.75 2.21 7.54
N VAL A 29 9.59 1.91 6.56
CA VAL A 29 10.98 2.40 6.49
C VAL A 29 11.14 3.51 5.45
N GLU A 30 12.34 4.10 5.37
CA GLU A 30 12.63 5.10 4.37
C GLU A 30 12.48 4.52 2.95
N ARG A 31 11.84 5.29 2.06
CA ARG A 31 11.54 4.93 0.67
C ARG A 31 10.45 3.86 0.47
N ASP A 32 9.78 3.42 1.52
CA ASP A 32 8.57 2.60 1.37
C ASP A 32 7.47 3.38 0.64
N GLU A 33 6.79 2.70 -0.28
CA GLU A 33 5.63 3.23 -0.98
C GLU A 33 4.39 3.09 -0.08
N LEU A 34 3.64 4.19 0.04
CA LEU A 34 2.36 4.22 0.74
C LEU A 34 1.27 4.55 -0.26
N GLU A 35 0.20 3.78 -0.22
CA GLU A 35 -1.01 4.07 -0.95
C GLU A 35 -1.89 4.99 -0.11
N ILE A 36 -2.38 6.06 -0.75
CA ILE A 36 -3.24 7.07 -0.15
C ILE A 36 -4.56 7.06 -0.91
N TYR A 37 -5.65 6.83 -0.20
CA TYR A 37 -6.98 6.90 -0.77
C TYR A 37 -7.95 7.57 0.19
N MET A 38 -9.07 8.02 -0.37
CA MET A 38 -10.14 8.64 0.41
C MET A 38 -11.27 7.64 0.61
N GLU A 39 -11.74 7.52 1.85
CA GLU A 39 -12.96 6.81 2.18
C GLU A 39 -13.88 7.73 2.96
N SER A 40 -15.03 8.05 2.35
CA SER A 40 -15.99 9.03 2.88
C SER A 40 -15.34 10.40 3.17
N ASP A 41 -15.14 10.74 4.44
CA ASP A 41 -14.57 11.98 4.94
C ASP A 41 -13.15 11.80 5.52
N ARG A 42 -12.51 10.65 5.25
CA ARG A 42 -11.23 10.26 5.86
C ARG A 42 -10.19 9.95 4.80
N ILE A 43 -8.94 10.25 5.12
CA ILE A 43 -7.78 9.77 4.38
C ILE A 43 -7.33 8.47 5.02
N ILE A 44 -7.15 7.44 4.19
CA ILE A 44 -6.56 6.17 4.59
C ILE A 44 -5.17 6.05 3.97
N LEU A 45 -4.24 5.63 4.81
CA LEU A 45 -2.84 5.39 4.49
C LEU A 45 -2.59 3.89 4.69
N GLN A 46 -2.16 3.20 3.63
CA GLN A 46 -1.76 1.79 3.72
C GLN A 46 -0.39 1.56 3.05
N LYS A 47 0.31 0.51 3.48
CA LYS A 47 1.56 0.10 2.83
C LYS A 47 1.21 -0.39 1.43
N PHE A 48 1.88 0.15 0.41
CA PHE A 48 1.66 -0.30 -0.95
C PHE A 48 2.29 -1.68 -1.11
N GLU A 49 1.46 -2.67 -1.38
CA GLU A 49 1.91 -4.00 -1.72
C GLU A 49 1.67 -4.23 -3.22
N PRO A 50 2.68 -4.70 -3.97
CA PRO A 50 2.47 -5.10 -5.35
C PRO A 50 1.35 -6.13 -5.42
N ALA A 51 0.46 -5.96 -6.40
CA ALA A 51 -0.68 -6.86 -6.59
C ALA A 51 -0.71 -7.40 -8.02
N CYS A 52 -1.36 -8.55 -8.20
CA CYS A 52 -1.58 -9.12 -9.52
C CYS A 52 -2.45 -8.18 -10.36
N VAL A 53 -2.02 -7.85 -11.58
CA VAL A 53 -2.74 -6.96 -12.51
C VAL A 53 -4.13 -7.48 -12.91
N PHE A 54 -4.41 -8.78 -12.71
CA PHE A 54 -5.68 -9.39 -13.10
C PHE A 54 -6.64 -9.57 -11.93
N CYS A 55 -6.16 -10.00 -10.77
CA CYS A 55 -7.04 -10.35 -9.63
C CYS A 55 -6.78 -9.56 -8.35
N GLY A 56 -5.77 -8.67 -8.34
CA GLY A 56 -5.40 -7.91 -7.14
C GLY A 56 -4.75 -8.72 -6.03
N SER A 57 -4.53 -10.03 -6.22
CA SER A 57 -3.88 -10.87 -5.20
C SER A 57 -2.40 -10.51 -5.06
N PRO A 58 -1.89 -10.29 -3.84
CA PRO A 58 -0.46 -10.10 -3.59
C PRO A 58 0.30 -11.44 -3.54
N LYS A 59 -0.40 -12.58 -3.58
CA LYS A 59 0.22 -13.90 -3.39
C LYS A 59 0.80 -14.46 -4.69
N GLY A 60 2.01 -14.99 -4.61
CA GLY A 60 2.62 -15.74 -5.70
C GLY A 60 2.85 -14.92 -6.97
N LEU A 61 3.23 -13.66 -6.81
CA LEU A 61 3.51 -12.73 -7.91
C LEU A 61 4.75 -13.12 -8.69
N ILE A 62 4.66 -12.94 -10.01
CA ILE A 62 5.74 -13.06 -10.97
C ILE A 62 5.75 -11.76 -11.78
N SER A 63 6.89 -11.08 -11.83
CA SER A 63 7.04 -9.89 -12.66
C SER A 63 7.43 -10.29 -14.09
N TYR A 64 6.59 -9.94 -15.06
CA TYR A 64 6.86 -10.12 -16.49
C TYR A 64 6.53 -8.84 -17.26
N ARG A 65 7.50 -8.32 -18.04
CA ARG A 65 7.35 -7.06 -18.81
C ARG A 65 6.78 -5.89 -17.97
N GLN A 66 7.31 -5.70 -16.76
CA GLN A 66 6.86 -4.68 -15.79
C GLN A 66 5.41 -4.83 -15.28
N LYS A 67 4.79 -6.00 -15.47
CA LYS A 67 3.49 -6.34 -14.88
C LYS A 67 3.67 -7.46 -13.85
N ASN A 68 3.00 -7.32 -12.71
CA ASN A 68 2.95 -8.37 -11.69
C ASN A 68 1.75 -9.28 -11.96
N ILE A 69 1.98 -10.57 -12.14
CA ILE A 69 0.94 -11.56 -12.42
C ILE A 69 1.09 -12.68 -11.39
N CYS A 70 0.03 -13.04 -10.67
CA CYS A 70 0.08 -14.18 -9.75
C CYS A 70 0.09 -15.51 -10.53
N ARG A 71 0.66 -16.55 -9.92
CA ARG A 71 0.70 -17.91 -10.49
C ARG A 71 -0.67 -18.45 -10.91
N GLU A 72 -1.72 -18.11 -10.18
CA GLU A 72 -3.09 -18.53 -10.51
C GLU A 72 -3.57 -17.90 -11.82
N CYS A 73 -3.45 -16.57 -11.96
CA CYS A 73 -3.82 -15.90 -13.21
C CYS A 73 -2.96 -16.36 -14.38
N LEU A 74 -1.66 -16.62 -14.16
CA LEU A 74 -0.78 -17.13 -15.21
C LEU A 74 -1.24 -18.51 -15.73
N ARG A 75 -1.67 -19.42 -14.84
CA ARG A 75 -2.20 -20.74 -15.24
C ARG A 75 -3.48 -20.62 -16.05
N ASN A 76 -4.41 -19.76 -15.61
CA ASN A 76 -5.66 -19.53 -16.33
C ASN A 76 -5.44 -18.95 -17.74
N MET A 77 -4.32 -18.24 -17.97
CA MET A 77 -3.97 -17.72 -19.30
C MET A 77 -3.42 -18.78 -20.26
N THR A 78 -2.89 -19.89 -19.75
CA THR A 78 -2.34 -20.98 -20.59
C THR A 78 -3.38 -22.05 -20.95
N GLU A 79 -4.60 -21.96 -20.42
CA GLU A 79 -5.70 -22.90 -20.71
C GLU A 79 -6.52 -22.52 -21.96
N TYR A 80 -6.02 -21.62 -22.81
CA TYR A 80 -6.61 -21.25 -24.10
C TYR A 80 -5.68 -21.54 -25.28
#